data_AF-A0A2D6MDY5-F1
#
_entry.id   AF-A0A2D6MDY5-F1
#
_cell.length_a   1.000
_cell.length_b   1.000
_cell.length_c   1.000
_cell.angle_alpha   90.00
_cell.angle_beta   90.00
_cell.angle_gamma   90.00
#
_symmetry.space_group_name_H-M   'P 1'
#
loop_
_entity.id
_entity.type
_entity.pdbx_description
1 polymer ?
#
loop_
_entity_poly.entity_id
_entity_poly.type
_entity_poly.pdbx_seq_one_letter_code
_entity_poly.pdbx_strand_id
1 'polypeptide(L)'
;SGATIANSGTATGFGQAEHANLTDVAAITQADGDGMMSDGTDYKAVPWRARNLIINGAMRVVQRGTSETNVFGSAGAYLDVCDRYKHERQSGSEPGEMTVTQDTSVPSGKGFGFSMKFDVTTNDASIAANDGYAFTQPIEAQNLQHLEYGNAAAKAMVLSFWFRASLAQTFCVSVDQPDGSRRMGIPFTVASPDTWEHFVLAIPGDTSGTINNDTGAGLLIRWMMTAGSTYQGGAASTWGATNNNQLGIDMGSTNLFATTDEDCYITGIQLEVGSIDTPFEHLTYGDELRACERYYERLNYNAGGEVIAYGAALSTSLVDVKIFYTRKRVDPTITFTAAATFDAYTEAASNSNGTVVAVDAAGETSASIRVTGTGTPFTAGDVGRISQDGSDTCYIEMNSEL
;
A
#
# COMPACT_ATOMS: atom_id res chain seq x y z
N SER A 1 72.88 -56.81 -6.62
CA SER A 1 71.47 -57.16 -6.90
C SER A 1 70.80 -55.88 -7.39
N GLY A 2 70.29 -55.76 -8.61
CA GLY A 2 69.12 -56.49 -9.13
C GLY A 2 67.87 -56.03 -8.34
N ALA A 3 66.80 -55.46 -8.89
CA ALA A 3 66.35 -55.27 -10.26
C ALA A 3 65.22 -54.21 -10.30
N THR A 4 64.98 -53.70 -11.50
CA THR A 4 63.84 -52.87 -11.95
C THR A 4 62.56 -53.70 -12.12
N ILE A 5 61.37 -53.08 -11.97
CA ILE A 5 60.09 -53.47 -12.62
C ILE A 5 59.40 -52.15 -13.07
N ALA A 6 59.52 -51.73 -14.35
CA ALA A 6 58.56 -51.83 -15.48
C ALA A 6 57.23 -51.06 -15.24
N ASN A 7 56.91 -49.91 -15.86
CA ASN A 7 56.69 -49.47 -17.26
C ASN A 7 55.22 -49.58 -17.76
N SER A 8 54.87 -48.61 -18.63
CA SER A 8 53.66 -48.42 -19.48
C SER A 8 52.50 -47.66 -18.81
N GLY A 9 52.07 -46.48 -19.27
CA GLY A 9 51.56 -46.11 -20.62
C GLY A 9 50.01 -46.16 -20.53
N THR A 10 49.15 -45.25 -21.00
CA THR A 10 49.14 -44.21 -22.03
C THR A 10 47.81 -43.44 -21.89
N ALA A 11 47.74 -42.20 -22.37
CA ALA A 11 46.50 -41.43 -22.51
C ALA A 11 45.53 -42.06 -23.53
N THR A 12 44.21 -42.07 -23.25
CA THR A 12 43.05 -41.97 -24.19
C THR A 12 41.79 -41.85 -23.31
N GLY A 13 40.76 -41.05 -23.62
CA GLY A 13 40.47 -40.39 -24.88
C GLY A 13 39.42 -39.28 -24.79
N PHE A 14 39.26 -38.65 -25.95
CA PHE A 14 38.18 -37.75 -26.32
C PHE A 14 36.84 -38.49 -26.40
N GLY A 15 35.78 -37.83 -25.94
CA GLY A 15 34.39 -38.10 -26.30
C GLY A 15 33.63 -36.78 -26.31
N GLN A 16 33.21 -36.34 -27.50
CA GLN A 16 32.42 -35.14 -27.76
C GLN A 16 30.93 -35.32 -27.43
N ALA A 17 30.22 -34.17 -27.43
CA ALA A 17 28.78 -33.94 -27.60
C ALA A 17 27.98 -33.90 -26.28
N GLU A 18 27.14 -32.90 -26.01
CA GLU A 18 26.39 -32.03 -26.91
C GLU A 18 26.35 -30.57 -26.43
N HIS A 19 26.25 -29.67 -27.40
CA HIS A 19 25.65 -28.35 -27.22
C HIS A 19 24.27 -28.50 -26.57
N ALA A 20 24.13 -28.13 -25.30
CA ALA A 20 22.84 -27.72 -24.79
C ALA A 20 22.62 -26.26 -25.21
N ASN A 21 21.86 -26.07 -26.30
CA ASN A 21 21.18 -24.82 -26.55
C ASN A 21 20.28 -24.52 -25.34
N LEU A 22 20.69 -23.58 -24.49
CA LEU A 22 19.77 -22.89 -23.59
C LEU A 22 19.38 -21.58 -24.26
N THR A 23 18.54 -21.71 -25.29
CA THR A 23 17.58 -20.66 -25.64
C THR A 23 16.59 -20.51 -24.49
N ASP A 24 16.39 -19.26 -24.07
CA ASP A 24 15.26 -18.74 -23.28
C ASP A 24 14.88 -19.49 -22.00
N VAL A 25 15.38 -19.03 -20.85
CA VAL A 25 14.58 -18.51 -19.71
C VAL A 25 15.51 -17.63 -18.87
N ALA A 26 15.17 -16.36 -18.68
CA ALA A 26 15.84 -15.50 -17.70
C ALA A 26 15.57 -16.05 -16.30
N ALA A 27 16.53 -16.78 -15.74
CA ALA A 27 16.47 -17.30 -14.38
C ALA A 27 16.70 -16.15 -13.39
N ILE A 28 15.63 -15.74 -12.69
CA ILE A 28 15.73 -14.92 -11.47
C ILE A 28 16.49 -15.76 -10.44
N THR A 29 17.73 -15.38 -10.14
CA THR A 29 18.59 -16.12 -9.20
C THR A 29 18.35 -15.60 -7.79
N GLN A 30 17.92 -16.48 -6.89
CA GLN A 30 17.70 -16.19 -5.47
C GLN A 30 19.06 -16.13 -4.75
N ALA A 31 19.30 -15.09 -3.96
CA ALA A 31 20.59 -14.86 -3.30
C ALA A 31 20.95 -15.98 -2.30
N ASP A 32 22.10 -16.61 -2.52
CA ASP A 32 22.74 -17.58 -1.64
C ASP A 32 23.43 -16.88 -0.45
N GLY A 33 23.45 -17.57 0.69
CA GLY A 33 23.77 -17.05 2.03
C GLY A 33 25.20 -16.55 2.29
N ASP A 34 25.90 -16.03 1.29
CA ASP A 34 27.21 -15.35 1.42
C ASP A 34 27.13 -13.83 1.15
N GLY A 35 25.95 -13.29 0.81
CA GLY A 35 25.83 -11.86 0.55
C GLY A 35 26.65 -11.41 -0.68
N MET A 36 26.73 -12.25 -1.69
CA MET A 36 27.10 -11.83 -3.04
C MET A 36 26.06 -12.42 -3.98
N MET A 37 25.52 -11.57 -4.86
CA MET A 37 24.65 -12.03 -5.93
C MET A 37 25.47 -12.84 -6.95
N SER A 38 24.83 -13.74 -7.68
CA SER A 38 25.46 -14.56 -8.73
C SER A 38 26.07 -13.76 -9.89
N ASP A 39 25.66 -12.49 -10.04
CA ASP A 39 26.19 -11.52 -11.01
C ASP A 39 27.35 -10.67 -10.46
N GLY A 40 27.79 -10.92 -9.23
CA GLY A 40 28.86 -10.18 -8.56
C GLY A 40 28.41 -8.84 -7.95
N THR A 41 27.11 -8.55 -7.93
CA THR A 41 26.58 -7.35 -7.28
C THR A 41 26.59 -7.52 -5.76
N ASP A 42 27.25 -6.60 -5.06
CA ASP A 42 27.24 -6.56 -3.60
C ASP A 42 25.90 -5.97 -3.11
N TYR A 43 25.08 -6.80 -2.45
CA TYR A 43 23.88 -6.36 -1.74
C TYR A 43 24.13 -5.20 -0.77
N LYS A 44 25.37 -4.99 -0.29
CA LYS A 44 25.77 -3.84 0.55
C LYS A 44 25.83 -2.51 -0.21
N ALA A 45 25.84 -2.54 -1.54
CA ALA A 45 25.83 -1.34 -2.37
C ALA A 45 24.42 -0.76 -2.58
N VAL A 46 23.37 -1.53 -2.25
CA VAL A 46 21.99 -1.05 -2.30
C VAL A 46 21.71 -0.26 -1.00
N PRO A 47 21.19 0.98 -1.07
CA PRO A 47 20.89 1.75 0.14
C PRO A 47 19.96 0.96 1.06
N TRP A 48 20.37 0.65 2.30
CA TRP A 48 19.64 -0.20 3.24
C TRP A 48 18.32 0.37 3.79
N ARG A 49 17.86 1.52 3.28
CA ARG A 49 16.67 2.23 3.75
C ARG A 49 15.93 2.83 2.56
N ALA A 50 14.61 2.67 2.58
CA ALA A 50 13.68 3.18 1.58
C ALA A 50 13.91 2.63 0.17
N ARG A 51 14.26 1.34 0.07
CA ARG A 51 14.30 0.60 -1.20
C ARG A 51 12.90 0.22 -1.66
N ASN A 52 12.06 -0.14 -0.69
CA ASN A 52 10.70 -0.52 -0.95
C ASN A 52 9.87 0.73 -1.27
N LEU A 53 9.36 0.81 -2.50
CA LEU A 53 8.46 1.87 -2.95
C LEU A 53 7.04 1.69 -2.40
N ILE A 54 6.71 0.49 -1.90
CA ILE A 54 5.47 0.19 -1.20
C ILE A 54 5.59 0.66 0.25
N ILE A 55 4.64 1.51 0.67
CA ILE A 55 4.48 1.88 2.07
C ILE A 55 3.58 0.86 2.78
N ASN A 56 3.93 0.50 4.00
CA ASN A 56 3.22 -0.42 4.87
C ASN A 56 3.09 -1.83 4.27
N GLY A 57 4.10 -2.29 3.53
CA GLY A 57 4.10 -3.62 2.88
C GLY A 57 4.00 -4.80 3.84
N ALA A 58 4.41 -4.62 5.11
CA ALA A 58 4.30 -5.61 6.18
C ALA A 58 3.01 -5.48 7.01
N MET A 59 2.08 -4.59 6.63
CA MET A 59 0.77 -4.43 7.27
C MET A 59 0.85 -4.07 8.76
N ARG A 60 1.83 -3.25 9.16
CA ARG A 60 2.16 -2.95 10.57
C ARG A 60 1.52 -1.68 11.09
N VAL A 61 1.28 -0.70 10.22
CA VAL A 61 0.73 0.61 10.59
C VAL A 61 -0.76 0.61 10.29
N VAL A 62 -1.54 0.93 11.32
CA VAL A 62 -3.00 1.00 11.28
C VAL A 62 -3.42 2.18 12.14
N GLN A 63 -3.73 3.31 11.51
CA GLN A 63 -4.12 4.54 12.21
C GLN A 63 -5.65 4.71 12.32
N ARG A 64 -6.43 4.10 11.42
CA ARG A 64 -7.90 4.25 11.37
C ARG A 64 -8.62 3.16 12.15
N GLY A 65 -8.37 1.89 11.81
CA GLY A 65 -8.96 0.73 12.49
C GLY A 65 -8.40 -0.60 12.01
N THR A 66 -8.51 -1.66 12.82
CA THR A 66 -7.96 -2.99 12.47
C THR A 66 -8.95 -3.88 11.72
N SER A 67 -10.18 -3.42 11.51
CA SER A 67 -11.26 -4.12 10.81
C SER A 67 -12.17 -3.11 10.11
N GLU A 68 -12.59 -3.43 8.89
CA GLU A 68 -13.56 -2.66 8.09
C GLU A 68 -14.52 -3.63 7.41
N THR A 69 -15.81 -3.36 7.51
CA THR A 69 -16.89 -4.17 6.91
C THR A 69 -17.49 -3.45 5.70
N ASN A 70 -18.21 -4.18 4.84
CA ASN A 70 -18.85 -3.64 3.64
C ASN A 70 -17.84 -3.01 2.66
N VAL A 71 -16.60 -3.49 2.66
CA VAL A 71 -15.62 -3.14 1.65
C VAL A 71 -16.17 -3.60 0.31
N PHE A 72 -16.01 -2.75 -0.73
CA PHE A 72 -16.68 -2.86 -2.04
C PHE A 72 -18.18 -2.53 -2.07
N GLY A 73 -18.81 -2.21 -0.92
CA GLY A 73 -20.18 -1.69 -0.87
C GLY A 73 -20.34 -0.30 -1.50
N SER A 74 -19.24 0.45 -1.61
CA SER A 74 -19.16 1.72 -2.35
C SER A 74 -18.03 1.72 -3.38
N ALA A 75 -18.03 2.70 -4.29
CA ALA A 75 -16.96 2.81 -5.27
C ALA A 75 -15.72 3.48 -4.66
N GLY A 76 -14.57 2.82 -4.76
CA GLY A 76 -13.25 3.43 -4.64
C GLY A 76 -13.00 4.23 -3.35
N ALA A 77 -12.61 3.59 -2.25
CA ALA A 77 -12.23 4.28 -1.02
C ALA A 77 -10.94 3.70 -0.41
N TYR A 78 -10.23 4.54 0.33
CA TYR A 78 -9.12 4.11 1.17
C TYR A 78 -9.62 3.21 2.28
N LEU A 79 -8.91 2.11 2.51
CA LEU A 79 -9.23 1.19 3.58
C LEU A 79 -8.89 1.83 4.93
N ASP A 80 -9.74 1.54 5.92
CA ASP A 80 -9.45 1.82 7.31
C ASP A 80 -8.40 0.86 7.88
N VAL A 81 -8.28 -0.30 7.26
CA VAL A 81 -7.38 -1.37 7.65
C VAL A 81 -6.11 -1.36 6.82
N CYS A 82 -4.97 -1.36 7.52
CA CYS A 82 -3.63 -1.24 6.93
C CYS A 82 -3.52 0.02 6.07
N ASP A 83 -2.90 1.06 6.63
CA ASP A 83 -2.80 2.36 5.95
C ASP A 83 -2.22 2.25 4.53
N ARG A 84 -2.64 3.18 3.65
CA ARG A 84 -2.22 3.40 2.25
C ARG A 84 -2.88 2.54 1.17
N TYR A 85 -3.61 1.50 1.55
CA TYR A 85 -4.33 0.69 0.58
C TYR A 85 -5.74 1.24 0.37
N LYS A 86 -6.25 1.10 -0.86
CA LYS A 86 -7.63 1.42 -1.20
C LYS A 86 -8.27 0.24 -1.91
N HIS A 87 -9.58 0.09 -1.78
CA HIS A 87 -10.33 -0.90 -2.55
C HIS A 87 -10.91 -0.23 -3.81
N GLU A 88 -11.01 -0.98 -4.90
CA GLU A 88 -11.49 -0.51 -6.19
C GLU A 88 -12.43 -1.54 -6.82
N ARG A 89 -13.61 -1.06 -7.15
CA ARG A 89 -14.68 -1.83 -7.78
C ARG A 89 -14.96 -1.20 -9.14
N GLN A 90 -14.94 -1.95 -10.23
CA GLN A 90 -14.92 -1.35 -11.58
C GLN A 90 -16.32 -0.96 -12.06
N SER A 91 -17.35 -1.67 -11.60
CA SER A 91 -18.76 -1.44 -11.94
C SER A 91 -19.53 -0.88 -10.74
N GLY A 92 -20.53 -0.03 -11.01
CA GLY A 92 -21.37 0.54 -9.95
C GLY A 92 -22.42 -0.41 -9.38
N SER A 93 -22.49 -1.65 -9.87
CA SER A 93 -23.59 -2.61 -9.62
C SER A 93 -23.11 -3.99 -9.14
N GLU A 94 -21.86 -4.07 -8.71
CA GLU A 94 -21.23 -5.23 -8.08
C GLU A 94 -21.81 -5.47 -6.68
N PRO A 95 -22.50 -6.60 -6.41
CA PRO A 95 -23.10 -6.89 -5.10
C PRO A 95 -22.10 -7.46 -4.09
N GLY A 96 -20.89 -7.83 -4.54
CA GLY A 96 -19.88 -8.46 -3.70
C GLY A 96 -19.37 -7.52 -2.63
N GLU A 97 -19.29 -8.02 -1.40
CA GLU A 97 -18.79 -7.27 -0.25
C GLU A 97 -17.84 -8.14 0.57
N MET A 98 -16.88 -7.50 1.22
CA MET A 98 -15.94 -8.16 2.11
C MET A 98 -15.80 -7.45 3.45
N THR A 99 -15.33 -8.20 4.44
CA THR A 99 -14.67 -7.65 5.62
C THR A 99 -13.17 -7.74 5.42
N VAL A 100 -12.47 -6.64 5.69
CA VAL A 100 -11.01 -6.58 5.65
C VAL A 100 -10.50 -6.43 7.08
N THR A 101 -9.48 -7.20 7.45
CA THR A 101 -8.90 -7.16 8.81
C THR A 101 -7.38 -7.24 8.80
N GLN A 102 -6.74 -6.57 9.76
CA GLN A 102 -5.34 -6.82 10.09
C GLN A 102 -5.29 -8.15 10.86
N ASP A 103 -4.76 -9.18 10.22
CA ASP A 103 -4.73 -10.55 10.75
C ASP A 103 -3.31 -10.94 11.19
N THR A 104 -3.19 -12.01 11.98
CA THR A 104 -1.90 -12.53 12.48
C THR A 104 -1.45 -13.81 11.78
N SER A 105 -2.26 -14.37 10.89
CA SER A 105 -1.87 -15.39 9.93
C SER A 105 -0.84 -14.80 8.97
N VAL A 106 0.35 -15.38 8.97
CA VAL A 106 1.52 -14.91 8.21
C VAL A 106 2.34 -16.10 7.74
N PRO A 107 3.15 -15.97 6.67
CA PRO A 107 4.08 -17.01 6.27
C PRO A 107 5.10 -17.27 7.40
N SER A 108 5.13 -18.52 7.86
CA SER A 108 5.91 -18.92 9.04
C SER A 108 7.41 -18.73 8.83
N GLY A 109 8.08 -18.16 9.83
CA GLY A 109 9.54 -17.96 9.82
C GLY A 109 10.04 -16.86 8.88
N LYS A 110 9.16 -16.00 8.35
CA LYS A 110 9.53 -14.90 7.43
C LYS A 110 9.63 -13.52 8.07
N GLY A 111 9.39 -13.41 9.39
CA GLY A 111 9.58 -12.16 10.13
C GLY A 111 8.43 -11.14 10.04
N PHE A 112 7.27 -11.55 9.50
CA PHE A 112 6.05 -10.73 9.52
C PHE A 112 5.24 -11.00 10.78
N GLY A 113 4.61 -9.96 11.33
CA GLY A 113 3.69 -10.07 12.46
C GLY A 113 2.22 -9.94 12.06
N PHE A 114 1.94 -9.37 10.89
CA PHE A 114 0.59 -9.09 10.41
C PHE A 114 0.46 -9.35 8.91
N SER A 115 -0.78 -9.62 8.48
CA SER A 115 -1.22 -9.62 7.09
C SER A 115 -2.52 -8.83 6.94
N MET A 116 -2.86 -8.46 5.72
CA MET A 116 -4.17 -7.93 5.39
C MET A 116 -5.02 -9.08 4.87
N LYS A 117 -6.06 -9.44 5.62
CA LYS A 117 -7.05 -10.47 5.27
C LYS A 117 -8.25 -9.82 4.60
N PHE A 118 -8.73 -10.42 3.52
CA PHE A 118 -9.99 -10.12 2.87
C PHE A 118 -10.90 -11.34 2.98
N ASP A 119 -12.08 -11.17 3.58
CA ASP A 119 -13.05 -12.22 3.88
C ASP A 119 -14.38 -11.91 3.19
N VAL A 120 -14.88 -12.80 2.33
CA VAL A 120 -16.09 -12.54 1.56
C VAL A 120 -17.33 -12.65 2.44
N THR A 121 -18.07 -11.54 2.58
CA THR A 121 -19.29 -11.49 3.38
C THR A 121 -20.56 -11.53 2.54
N THR A 122 -20.50 -10.99 1.32
CA THR A 122 -21.59 -11.03 0.34
C THR A 122 -21.02 -11.56 -0.97
N ASN A 123 -21.54 -12.68 -1.45
CA ASN A 123 -21.02 -13.31 -2.65
C ASN A 123 -21.49 -12.61 -3.94
N ASP A 124 -20.62 -12.64 -4.93
CA ASP A 124 -20.93 -12.34 -6.32
C ASP A 124 -20.59 -13.57 -7.15
N ALA A 125 -21.52 -14.53 -7.16
CA ALA A 125 -21.29 -15.83 -7.76
C ALA A 125 -21.23 -15.79 -9.31
N SER A 126 -21.67 -14.69 -9.93
CA SER A 126 -21.82 -14.58 -11.38
C SER A 126 -21.26 -13.26 -11.88
N ILE A 127 -19.94 -13.24 -12.10
CA ILE A 127 -19.18 -12.08 -12.56
C ILE A 127 -19.61 -11.69 -13.97
N ALA A 128 -20.22 -10.51 -14.11
CA ALA A 128 -20.51 -9.94 -15.41
C ALA A 128 -19.22 -9.50 -16.11
N ALA A 129 -19.30 -9.25 -17.42
CA ALA A 129 -18.13 -8.88 -18.22
C ALA A 129 -17.38 -7.64 -17.65
N ASN A 130 -18.11 -6.69 -17.07
CA ASN A 130 -17.57 -5.43 -16.56
C ASN A 130 -17.39 -5.42 -15.03
N ASP A 131 -17.55 -6.56 -14.35
CA ASP A 131 -17.35 -6.61 -12.91
C ASP A 131 -15.88 -6.87 -12.56
N GLY A 132 -15.35 -6.19 -11.56
CA GLY A 132 -13.99 -6.43 -11.12
C GLY A 132 -13.66 -5.79 -9.77
N TYR A 133 -13.06 -6.59 -8.90
CA TYR A 133 -12.74 -6.23 -7.53
C TYR A 133 -11.23 -6.26 -7.35
N ALA A 134 -10.68 -5.21 -6.77
CA ALA A 134 -9.25 -5.09 -6.55
C ALA A 134 -8.93 -4.28 -5.30
N PHE A 135 -7.72 -4.44 -4.78
CA PHE A 135 -7.12 -3.45 -3.90
C PHE A 135 -5.85 -2.89 -4.53
N THR A 136 -5.53 -1.66 -4.16
CA THR A 136 -4.52 -0.86 -4.84
C THR A 136 -3.68 -0.11 -3.82
N GLN A 137 -2.37 -0.04 -4.07
CA GLN A 137 -1.51 0.94 -3.44
C GLN A 137 -1.01 1.98 -4.46
N PRO A 138 -1.44 3.24 -4.34
CA PRO A 138 -0.89 4.35 -5.12
C PRO A 138 0.48 4.79 -4.61
N ILE A 139 1.41 5.09 -5.53
CA ILE A 139 2.74 5.59 -5.22
C ILE A 139 2.89 7.00 -5.80
N GLU A 140 3.36 7.93 -4.97
CA GLU A 140 3.52 9.35 -5.33
C GLU A 140 4.60 9.55 -6.39
N ALA A 141 4.30 10.35 -7.43
CA ALA A 141 5.06 10.42 -8.66
C ALA A 141 6.49 10.94 -8.48
N GLN A 142 6.70 11.95 -7.62
CA GLN A 142 8.04 12.45 -7.28
C GLN A 142 8.97 11.38 -6.66
N ASN A 143 8.41 10.32 -6.05
CA ASN A 143 9.23 9.24 -5.48
C ASN A 143 9.73 8.26 -6.54
N LEU A 144 9.28 8.39 -7.79
CA LEU A 144 9.52 7.44 -8.88
C LEU A 144 10.45 7.98 -9.98
N GLN A 145 10.96 9.20 -9.83
CA GLN A 145 11.77 9.87 -10.85
C GLN A 145 13.04 9.10 -11.23
N HIS A 146 13.60 8.38 -10.26
CA HIS A 146 14.80 7.56 -10.45
C HIS A 146 14.57 6.30 -11.29
N LEU A 147 13.31 5.96 -11.62
CA LEU A 147 12.99 4.90 -12.59
C LEU A 147 13.36 5.28 -14.02
N GLU A 148 13.49 6.57 -14.30
CA GLU A 148 13.88 7.06 -15.63
C GLU A 148 12.89 6.59 -16.72
N TYR A 149 11.59 6.52 -16.43
CA TYR A 149 10.59 6.16 -17.45
C TYR A 149 10.48 7.25 -18.53
N GLY A 150 10.20 6.84 -19.77
CA GLY A 150 10.14 7.72 -20.93
C GLY A 150 11.48 7.96 -21.62
N ASN A 151 12.53 7.23 -21.23
CA ASN A 151 13.82 7.25 -21.91
C ASN A 151 14.42 5.85 -22.08
N ALA A 152 15.48 5.74 -22.89
CA ALA A 152 16.11 4.47 -23.22
C ALA A 152 16.80 3.77 -22.02
N ALA A 153 17.04 4.50 -20.93
CA ALA A 153 17.65 3.99 -19.69
C ALA A 153 16.60 3.65 -18.62
N ALA A 154 15.30 3.60 -18.97
CA ALA A 154 14.23 3.21 -18.06
C ALA A 154 14.56 1.92 -17.32
N LYS A 155 14.52 1.99 -15.99
CA LYS A 155 14.95 0.90 -15.10
C LYS A 155 13.80 -0.07 -14.87
N ALA A 156 14.10 -1.36 -14.89
CA ALA A 156 13.16 -2.38 -14.45
C ALA A 156 12.89 -2.26 -12.94
N MET A 157 11.79 -2.87 -12.51
CA MET A 157 11.48 -3.10 -11.10
C MET A 157 11.14 -4.58 -10.90
N VAL A 158 11.16 -5.00 -9.64
CA VAL A 158 10.61 -6.27 -9.21
C VAL A 158 9.61 -6.03 -8.08
N LEU A 159 8.45 -6.68 -8.20
CA LEU A 159 7.42 -6.72 -7.17
C LEU A 159 7.42 -8.11 -6.54
N SER A 160 7.69 -8.21 -5.25
CA SER A 160 7.55 -9.45 -4.49
C SER A 160 6.57 -9.31 -3.33
N PHE A 161 5.90 -10.41 -3.00
CA PHE A 161 4.91 -10.45 -1.92
C PHE A 161 4.60 -11.89 -1.52
N TRP A 162 4.12 -12.07 -0.29
CA TRP A 162 3.49 -13.30 0.14
C TRP A 162 2.00 -13.21 -0.05
N PHE A 163 1.39 -14.24 -0.63
CA PHE A 163 -0.05 -14.31 -0.85
C PHE A 163 -0.58 -15.71 -0.51
N ARG A 164 -1.77 -15.75 0.10
CA ARG A 164 -2.54 -16.96 0.37
C ARG A 164 -3.97 -16.70 -0.08
N ALA A 165 -4.58 -17.61 -0.80
CA ALA A 165 -6.00 -17.56 -1.13
C ALA A 165 -6.65 -18.92 -0.91
N SER A 166 -7.94 -18.94 -0.59
CA SER A 166 -8.76 -20.15 -0.51
C SER A 166 -8.87 -20.90 -1.86
N LEU A 167 -8.55 -20.22 -2.98
CA LEU A 167 -8.62 -20.74 -4.33
C LEU A 167 -7.23 -20.92 -4.97
N ALA A 168 -6.99 -22.08 -5.58
CA ALA A 168 -5.87 -22.29 -6.49
C ALA A 168 -6.23 -21.81 -7.90
N GLN A 169 -6.00 -20.52 -8.15
CA GLN A 169 -6.38 -19.83 -9.37
C GLN A 169 -5.31 -18.80 -9.80
N THR A 170 -5.47 -18.25 -11.00
CA THR A 170 -4.61 -17.19 -11.52
C THR A 170 -5.20 -15.83 -11.21
N PHE A 171 -4.46 -15.05 -10.43
CA PHE A 171 -4.75 -13.65 -10.15
C PHE A 171 -3.88 -12.76 -11.04
N CYS A 172 -4.10 -11.46 -11.00
CA CYS A 172 -3.32 -10.51 -11.79
C CYS A 172 -2.93 -9.31 -10.94
N VAL A 173 -1.67 -8.88 -11.06
CA VAL A 173 -1.28 -7.53 -10.66
C VAL A 173 -1.30 -6.65 -11.89
N SER A 174 -2.06 -5.58 -11.87
CA SER A 174 -1.93 -4.50 -12.85
C SER A 174 -1.08 -3.37 -12.30
N VAL A 175 -0.23 -2.83 -13.17
CA VAL A 175 0.60 -1.66 -12.92
C VAL A 175 0.11 -0.57 -13.85
N ASP A 176 -0.46 0.47 -13.25
CA ASP A 176 -0.97 1.65 -13.96
C ASP A 176 0.01 2.80 -13.85
N GLN A 177 0.17 3.53 -14.96
CA GLN A 177 0.92 4.76 -15.05
C GLN A 177 -0.01 5.89 -15.52
N PRO A 178 -0.69 6.59 -14.60
CA PRO A 178 -1.74 7.56 -14.94
C PRO A 178 -1.28 8.68 -15.88
N ASP A 179 -0.12 9.27 -15.60
CA ASP A 179 0.44 10.39 -16.39
C ASP A 179 0.74 10.00 -17.84
N GLY A 180 1.28 8.80 -18.04
CA GLY A 180 1.57 8.26 -19.36
C GLY A 180 0.36 7.65 -20.07
N SER A 181 -0.76 7.46 -19.35
CA SER A 181 -1.89 6.64 -19.80
C SER A 181 -1.43 5.27 -20.30
N ARG A 182 -0.61 4.60 -19.48
CA ARG A 182 -0.09 3.25 -19.77
C ARG A 182 -0.44 2.28 -18.66
N ARG A 183 -0.60 1.01 -19.06
CA ARG A 183 -0.90 -0.10 -18.15
C ARG A 183 -0.20 -1.36 -18.61
N MET A 184 0.09 -2.21 -17.64
CA MET A 184 0.51 -3.59 -17.84
C MET A 184 -0.23 -4.49 -16.84
N GLY A 185 -0.62 -5.70 -17.26
CA GLY A 185 -1.11 -6.75 -16.36
C GLY A 185 -0.10 -7.89 -16.28
N ILE A 186 0.16 -8.40 -15.08
CA ILE A 186 1.08 -9.49 -14.79
C ILE A 186 0.31 -10.60 -14.05
N PRO A 187 -0.04 -11.71 -14.72
CA PRO A 187 -0.69 -12.83 -14.06
C PRO A 187 0.26 -13.54 -13.09
N PHE A 188 -0.28 -14.07 -12.00
CA PHE A 188 0.40 -14.95 -11.06
C PHE A 188 -0.56 -16.03 -10.57
N THR A 189 -0.06 -17.26 -10.42
CA THR A 189 -0.91 -18.42 -10.11
C THR A 189 -0.67 -18.92 -8.70
N VAL A 190 -1.70 -18.92 -7.87
CA VAL A 190 -1.73 -19.66 -6.61
C VAL A 190 -1.88 -21.13 -6.95
N ALA A 191 -0.87 -21.94 -6.63
CA ALA A 191 -0.83 -23.35 -6.99
C ALA A 191 -1.56 -24.22 -5.95
N SER A 192 -1.55 -23.82 -4.69
CA SER A 192 -2.17 -24.57 -3.59
C SER A 192 -3.12 -23.67 -2.80
N PRO A 193 -4.40 -24.05 -2.66
CA PRO A 193 -5.33 -23.27 -1.85
C PRO A 193 -4.85 -23.26 -0.40
N ASP A 194 -5.23 -22.22 0.33
CA ASP A 194 -4.95 -22.05 1.75
C ASP A 194 -3.47 -22.09 2.14
N THR A 195 -2.57 -21.91 1.19
CA THR A 195 -1.12 -21.97 1.40
C THR A 195 -0.48 -20.62 1.12
N TRP A 196 0.43 -20.20 2.00
CA TRP A 196 1.26 -19.02 1.76
C TRP A 196 2.32 -19.34 0.69
N GLU A 197 2.24 -18.64 -0.43
CA GLU A 197 3.19 -18.73 -1.54
C GLU A 197 3.89 -17.36 -1.72
N HIS A 198 5.16 -17.39 -2.12
CA HIS A 198 5.93 -16.18 -2.41
C HIS A 198 5.95 -15.93 -3.91
N PHE A 199 5.51 -14.75 -4.32
CA PHE A 199 5.45 -14.34 -5.71
C PHE A 199 6.53 -13.29 -5.99
N VAL A 200 7.15 -13.38 -7.16
CA VAL A 200 8.17 -12.45 -7.64
C VAL A 200 7.84 -12.12 -9.09
N LEU A 201 7.42 -10.88 -9.33
CA LEU A 201 6.92 -10.40 -10.61
C LEU A 201 7.88 -9.36 -11.17
N ALA A 202 8.40 -9.63 -12.37
CA ALA A 202 9.26 -8.69 -13.08
C ALA A 202 8.42 -7.60 -13.77
N ILE A 203 8.82 -6.34 -13.58
CA ILE A 203 8.22 -5.17 -14.23
C ILE A 203 9.29 -4.56 -15.13
N PRO A 204 9.22 -4.70 -16.46
CA PRO A 204 10.19 -4.09 -17.35
C PRO A 204 10.14 -2.56 -17.23
N GLY A 205 11.27 -1.88 -17.43
CA GLY A 205 11.30 -0.42 -17.46
C GLY A 205 10.50 0.12 -18.64
N ASP A 206 9.73 1.19 -18.42
CA ASP A 206 8.91 1.77 -19.49
C ASP A 206 9.65 2.88 -20.25
N THR A 207 10.22 2.53 -21.41
CA THR A 207 10.96 3.47 -22.26
C THR A 207 10.10 4.52 -22.96
N SER A 208 8.77 4.36 -23.02
CA SER A 208 7.84 5.37 -23.57
C SER A 208 6.84 5.90 -22.54
N GLY A 209 7.00 5.53 -21.27
CA GLY A 209 6.17 6.02 -20.17
C GLY A 209 6.38 7.51 -19.90
N THR A 210 5.54 8.11 -19.07
CA THR A 210 5.74 9.44 -18.48
C THR A 210 5.30 9.41 -17.03
N ILE A 211 6.16 9.82 -16.11
CA ILE A 211 5.82 10.03 -14.69
C ILE A 211 6.14 11.48 -14.38
N ASN A 212 5.15 12.29 -14.03
CA ASN A 212 5.37 13.69 -13.71
C ASN A 212 6.12 13.81 -12.37
N ASN A 213 6.92 14.86 -12.20
CA ASN A 213 7.61 15.13 -10.93
C ASN A 213 6.72 15.98 -10.02
N ASP A 214 5.65 15.39 -9.50
CA ASP A 214 4.67 16.06 -8.65
C ASP A 214 4.17 15.17 -7.49
N THR A 215 3.18 15.67 -6.75
CA THR A 215 2.56 14.98 -5.61
C THR A 215 1.33 14.15 -5.99
N GLY A 216 1.11 13.94 -7.29
CA GLY A 216 0.08 13.06 -7.84
C GLY A 216 0.52 11.59 -7.82
N ALA A 217 -0.35 10.71 -8.31
CA ALA A 217 -0.05 9.28 -8.38
C ALA A 217 0.78 8.98 -9.65
N GLY A 218 2.01 8.51 -9.47
CA GLY A 218 2.87 8.13 -10.59
C GLY A 218 2.67 6.68 -11.02
N LEU A 219 2.51 5.77 -10.06
CA LEU A 219 2.14 4.38 -10.30
C LEU A 219 1.00 3.95 -9.37
N LEU A 220 0.11 3.09 -9.87
CA LEU A 220 -0.84 2.35 -9.05
C LEU A 220 -0.53 0.86 -9.18
N ILE A 221 -0.25 0.20 -8.06
CA ILE A 221 -0.07 -1.26 -8.03
C ILE A 221 -1.39 -1.86 -7.55
N ARG A 222 -2.07 -2.59 -8.43
CA ARG A 222 -3.43 -3.10 -8.22
C ARG A 222 -3.45 -4.62 -8.29
N TRP A 223 -3.90 -5.26 -7.22
CA TRP A 223 -4.14 -6.71 -7.19
C TRP A 223 -5.60 -6.98 -7.52
N MET A 224 -5.84 -7.54 -8.70
CA MET A 224 -7.16 -8.00 -9.10
C MET A 224 -7.51 -9.29 -8.37
N MET A 225 -8.61 -9.26 -7.63
CA MET A 225 -9.15 -10.40 -6.88
C MET A 225 -10.16 -11.18 -7.72
N THR A 226 -10.90 -10.45 -8.56
CA THR A 226 -11.85 -10.98 -9.53
C THR A 226 -11.90 -10.02 -10.72
N ALA A 227 -12.02 -10.56 -11.93
CA ALA A 227 -12.11 -9.77 -13.14
C ALA A 227 -13.04 -10.42 -14.16
N GLY A 228 -14.05 -9.70 -14.63
CA GLY A 228 -14.93 -10.08 -15.73
C GLY A 228 -14.21 -10.06 -17.08
N SER A 229 -14.85 -10.63 -18.11
CA SER A 229 -14.23 -10.85 -19.43
C SER A 229 -13.81 -9.57 -20.18
N THR A 230 -14.37 -8.40 -19.87
CA THR A 230 -13.92 -7.11 -20.44
C THR A 230 -12.51 -6.76 -19.98
N TYR A 231 -12.06 -7.30 -18.85
CA TYR A 231 -10.78 -7.01 -18.20
C TYR A 231 -9.67 -8.04 -18.50
N GLN A 232 -9.91 -8.98 -19.42
CA GLN A 232 -9.03 -10.12 -19.65
C GLN A 232 -8.56 -10.21 -21.11
N GLY A 233 -7.81 -9.21 -21.57
CA GLY A 233 -7.26 -9.16 -22.91
C GLY A 233 -5.95 -8.38 -23.00
N GLY A 234 -5.24 -8.55 -24.10
CA GLY A 234 -3.92 -7.95 -24.29
C GLY A 234 -2.78 -8.93 -24.00
N ALA A 235 -1.56 -8.41 -23.98
CA ALA A 235 -0.36 -9.20 -23.74
C ALA A 235 0.08 -9.06 -22.28
N ALA A 236 0.25 -10.19 -21.59
CA ALA A 236 0.80 -10.24 -20.25
C ALA A 236 2.20 -9.62 -20.19
N SER A 237 2.52 -9.02 -19.05
CA SER A 237 3.86 -8.53 -18.69
C SER A 237 4.48 -7.58 -19.71
N THR A 238 3.64 -6.81 -20.41
CA THR A 238 4.06 -5.81 -21.40
C THR A 238 3.32 -4.49 -21.20
N TRP A 239 4.06 -3.38 -21.24
CA TRP A 239 3.48 -2.03 -21.23
C TRP A 239 2.69 -1.73 -22.50
N GLY A 240 1.43 -1.34 -22.36
CA GLY A 240 0.59 -0.85 -23.45
C GLY A 240 -0.09 0.48 -23.10
N ALA A 241 -0.79 1.06 -24.07
CA ALA A 241 -1.72 2.15 -23.79
C ALA A 241 -2.84 1.65 -22.87
N THR A 242 -3.25 2.44 -21.88
CA THR A 242 -4.26 2.04 -20.89
C THR A 242 -5.52 1.54 -21.57
N ASN A 243 -5.84 0.27 -21.32
CA ASN A 243 -7.09 -0.35 -21.70
C ASN A 243 -7.65 -1.14 -20.51
N ASN A 244 -8.97 -1.21 -20.41
CA ASN A 244 -9.64 -2.00 -19.39
C ASN A 244 -9.28 -3.48 -19.50
N ASN A 245 -9.10 -4.00 -20.71
CA ASN A 245 -8.77 -5.40 -20.92
C ASN A 245 -7.44 -5.83 -20.27
N GLN A 246 -6.57 -4.90 -19.87
CA GLN A 246 -5.29 -5.22 -19.26
C GLN A 246 -5.32 -5.32 -17.72
N LEU A 247 -6.48 -5.11 -17.07
CA LEU A 247 -6.58 -5.12 -15.61
C LEU A 247 -6.35 -6.52 -15.02
N GLY A 248 -7.04 -7.52 -15.55
CA GLY A 248 -7.05 -8.90 -15.08
C GLY A 248 -6.56 -9.89 -16.12
N ILE A 249 -5.46 -9.57 -16.82
CA ILE A 249 -4.90 -10.44 -17.88
C ILE A 249 -4.72 -11.87 -17.37
N ASP A 250 -5.15 -12.83 -18.19
CA ASP A 250 -5.02 -14.28 -17.97
C ASP A 250 -5.63 -14.83 -16.67
N MET A 251 -6.50 -14.07 -16.00
CA MET A 251 -7.22 -14.55 -14.81
C MET A 251 -8.25 -15.65 -15.14
N GLY A 252 -8.70 -15.75 -16.38
CA GLY A 252 -9.67 -16.76 -16.81
C GLY A 252 -10.99 -16.67 -16.03
N SER A 253 -11.41 -17.77 -15.41
CA SER A 253 -12.63 -17.83 -14.60
C SER A 253 -12.40 -17.52 -13.12
N THR A 254 -11.31 -16.82 -12.78
CA THR A 254 -10.98 -16.53 -11.38
C THR A 254 -12.04 -15.65 -10.74
N ASN A 255 -12.60 -16.11 -9.63
CA ASN A 255 -13.61 -15.38 -8.88
C ASN A 255 -13.46 -15.64 -7.37
N LEU A 256 -12.79 -14.72 -6.68
CA LEU A 256 -12.67 -14.79 -5.22
C LEU A 256 -14.00 -14.50 -4.51
N PHE A 257 -15.01 -13.93 -5.19
CA PHE A 257 -16.33 -13.65 -4.62
C PHE A 257 -17.34 -14.78 -4.87
N ALA A 258 -16.90 -15.96 -5.32
CA ALA A 258 -17.79 -17.05 -5.70
C ALA A 258 -18.69 -17.53 -4.54
N THR A 259 -18.13 -17.61 -3.33
CA THR A 259 -18.83 -18.02 -2.11
C THR A 259 -18.40 -17.16 -0.94
N THR A 260 -19.16 -17.20 0.16
CA THR A 260 -18.80 -16.53 1.43
C THR A 260 -17.77 -17.31 2.25
N ASP A 261 -17.31 -18.47 1.75
CA ASP A 261 -16.24 -19.24 2.38
C ASP A 261 -14.86 -18.86 1.80
N GLU A 262 -14.82 -17.97 0.80
CA GLU A 262 -13.59 -17.55 0.13
C GLU A 262 -12.87 -16.43 0.88
N ASP A 263 -11.55 -16.53 0.95
CA ASP A 263 -10.70 -15.52 1.56
C ASP A 263 -9.34 -15.39 0.85
N CYS A 264 -8.67 -14.26 1.09
CA CYS A 264 -7.26 -14.13 0.74
C CYS A 264 -6.50 -13.26 1.75
N TYR A 265 -5.18 -13.44 1.78
CA TYR A 265 -4.26 -12.77 2.68
C TYR A 265 -3.05 -12.30 1.89
N ILE A 266 -2.56 -11.12 2.23
CA ILE A 266 -1.34 -10.57 1.65
C ILE A 266 -0.46 -9.92 2.72
N THR A 267 0.86 -10.11 2.61
CA THR A 267 1.85 -9.41 3.44
C THR A 267 3.21 -9.41 2.73
N GLY A 268 4.17 -8.68 3.29
CA GLY A 268 5.53 -8.62 2.77
C GLY A 268 5.64 -8.04 1.37
N ILE A 269 4.78 -7.07 1.04
CA ILE A 269 4.76 -6.47 -0.29
C ILE A 269 5.97 -5.55 -0.46
N GLN A 270 6.80 -5.85 -1.46
CA GLN A 270 8.00 -5.08 -1.79
C GLN A 270 8.07 -4.78 -3.28
N LEU A 271 8.15 -3.49 -3.63
CA LEU A 271 8.46 -3.03 -4.98
C LEU A 271 9.82 -2.34 -4.94
N GLU A 272 10.79 -2.86 -5.68
CA GLU A 272 12.15 -2.31 -5.69
C GLU A 272 12.70 -2.17 -7.12
N VAL A 273 13.58 -1.20 -7.30
CA VAL A 273 14.22 -0.93 -8.59
C VAL A 273 15.31 -1.96 -8.86
N GLY A 274 15.30 -2.50 -10.07
CA GLY A 274 16.20 -3.55 -10.50
C GLY A 274 15.42 -4.79 -10.95
N SER A 275 16.15 -5.90 -11.06
CA SER A 275 15.62 -7.18 -11.54
C SER A 275 15.79 -8.30 -10.52
N ILE A 276 16.15 -7.97 -9.28
CA ILE A 276 16.51 -8.95 -8.26
C ILE A 276 15.59 -8.79 -7.06
N ASP A 277 14.90 -9.88 -6.71
CA ASP A 277 14.14 -10.00 -5.46
C ASP A 277 15.11 -10.06 -4.28
N THR A 278 15.12 -8.99 -3.48
CA THR A 278 15.94 -8.95 -2.27
C THR A 278 15.10 -9.31 -1.04
N PRO A 279 15.72 -9.69 0.08
CA PRO A 279 14.99 -9.88 1.33
C PRO A 279 14.15 -8.64 1.69
N PHE A 280 12.98 -8.88 2.27
CA PHE A 280 12.04 -7.82 2.65
C PHE A 280 12.71 -6.76 3.54
N GLU A 281 12.52 -5.49 3.18
CA GLU A 281 13.02 -4.35 3.92
C GLU A 281 12.20 -4.09 5.18
N HIS A 282 12.71 -4.53 6.32
CA HIS A 282 12.08 -4.24 7.61
C HIS A 282 12.48 -2.85 8.12
N LEU A 283 11.58 -1.88 7.93
CA LEU A 283 11.71 -0.56 8.55
C LEU A 283 11.40 -0.61 10.06
N THR A 284 11.92 0.38 10.79
CA THR A 284 11.46 0.62 12.16
C THR A 284 10.01 1.06 12.14
N TYR A 285 9.25 0.77 13.19
CA TYR A 285 7.84 1.18 13.26
C TYR A 285 7.67 2.69 13.08
N GLY A 286 8.56 3.51 13.68
CA GLY A 286 8.49 4.96 13.56
C GLY A 286 8.80 5.50 12.16
N ASP A 287 9.65 4.81 11.38
CA ASP A 287 9.92 5.21 9.99
C ASP A 287 8.74 4.85 9.07
N GLU A 288 8.14 3.67 9.27
CA GLU A 288 6.93 3.25 8.56
C GLU A 288 5.73 4.14 8.90
N LEU A 289 5.52 4.43 10.19
CA LEU A 289 4.45 5.32 10.66
C LEU A 289 4.61 6.71 10.03
N ARG A 290 5.81 7.28 10.03
CA ARG A 290 6.06 8.59 9.39
C ARG A 290 5.76 8.58 7.89
N ALA A 291 6.04 7.48 7.20
CA ALA A 291 5.71 7.32 5.80
C ALA A 291 4.19 7.27 5.56
N CYS A 292 3.43 6.59 6.42
CA CYS A 292 1.97 6.61 6.41
C CYS A 292 1.40 7.99 6.77
N GLU A 293 1.94 8.63 7.81
CA GLU A 293 1.55 9.96 8.30
C GLU A 293 1.68 11.05 7.24
N ARG A 294 2.53 10.88 6.22
CA ARG A 294 2.56 11.78 5.06
C ARG A 294 1.20 11.87 4.34
N TYR A 295 0.43 10.78 4.32
CA TYR A 295 -0.82 10.69 3.56
C TYR A 295 -2.05 10.74 4.46
N TYR A 296 -1.96 10.15 5.66
CA TYR A 296 -3.02 10.25 6.66
C TYR A 296 -2.43 10.22 8.05
N GLU A 297 -2.89 11.11 8.92
CA GLU A 297 -2.53 11.11 10.34
C GLU A 297 -3.77 11.35 11.19
N ARG A 298 -3.84 10.63 12.31
CA ARG A 298 -4.89 10.81 13.31
C ARG A 298 -4.29 11.19 14.65
N LEU A 299 -4.64 12.38 15.11
CA LEU A 299 -4.32 12.86 16.46
C LEU A 299 -5.43 12.41 17.40
N ASN A 300 -5.12 11.43 18.25
CA ASN A 300 -6.04 10.93 19.27
C ASN A 300 -5.81 11.65 20.60
N TYR A 301 -6.89 12.14 21.21
CA TYR A 301 -6.90 12.76 22.53
C TYR A 301 -7.73 11.86 23.45
N ASN A 302 -7.04 10.99 24.18
CA ASN A 302 -7.65 9.86 24.89
C ASN A 302 -7.85 10.12 26.40
N ALA A 303 -7.16 11.13 26.97
CA ALA A 303 -7.32 11.46 28.37
C ALA A 303 -8.42 12.52 28.57
N GLY A 304 -9.25 12.31 29.61
CA GLY A 304 -10.27 13.28 29.98
C GLY A 304 -9.69 14.67 30.25
N GLY A 305 -10.12 15.69 29.50
CA GLY A 305 -9.59 17.05 29.63
C GLY A 305 -8.21 17.27 28.99
N GLU A 306 -7.72 16.33 28.18
CA GLU A 306 -6.46 16.47 27.44
C GLU A 306 -6.47 17.75 26.62
N VAL A 307 -5.42 18.56 26.76
CA VAL A 307 -5.31 19.83 26.04
C VAL A 307 -4.87 19.55 24.61
N ILE A 308 -5.71 19.96 23.66
CA ILE A 308 -5.45 19.83 22.22
C ILE A 308 -4.46 20.91 21.80
N ALA A 309 -4.77 22.18 22.08
CA ALA A 309 -3.91 23.31 21.79
C ALA A 309 -4.36 24.58 22.52
N TYR A 310 -3.45 25.56 22.55
CA TYR A 310 -3.71 26.92 23.03
C TYR A 310 -3.84 27.89 21.84
N GLY A 311 -4.59 28.95 22.05
CA GLY A 311 -4.86 30.00 21.08
C GLY A 311 -5.59 31.17 21.71
N ALA A 312 -6.62 31.68 21.06
CA ALA A 312 -7.34 32.87 21.52
C ALA A 312 -8.86 32.73 21.36
N ALA A 313 -9.60 33.34 22.28
CA ALA A 313 -11.02 33.60 22.09
C ALA A 313 -11.18 34.68 21.01
N LEU A 314 -11.83 34.37 19.90
CA LEU A 314 -12.08 35.31 18.81
C LEU A 314 -13.42 36.04 18.95
N SER A 315 -14.32 35.48 19.74
CA SER A 315 -15.61 36.07 20.08
C SER A 315 -15.99 35.63 21.49
N THR A 316 -17.21 35.98 21.90
CA THR A 316 -17.73 35.56 23.20
C THR A 316 -18.01 34.06 23.31
N SER A 317 -18.02 33.31 22.21
CA SER A 317 -18.39 31.87 22.18
C SER A 317 -17.42 31.00 21.40
N LEU A 318 -16.38 31.57 20.81
CA LEU A 318 -15.48 30.94 19.84
C LEU A 318 -14.03 31.01 20.32
N VAL A 319 -13.36 29.86 20.35
CA VAL A 319 -11.90 29.77 20.51
C VAL A 319 -11.29 29.23 19.23
N ASP A 320 -10.20 29.84 18.78
CA ASP A 320 -9.38 29.41 17.65
C ASP A 320 -8.00 28.99 18.16
N VAL A 321 -7.53 27.83 17.71
CA VAL A 321 -6.20 27.30 18.07
C VAL A 321 -5.51 26.77 16.83
N LYS A 322 -4.17 26.73 16.89
CA LYS A 322 -3.35 26.13 15.85
C LYS A 322 -2.89 24.74 16.26
N ILE A 323 -3.10 23.77 15.38
CA ILE A 323 -2.57 22.40 15.50
C ILE A 323 -1.44 22.17 14.49
N PHE A 324 -0.52 21.27 14.83
CA PHE A 324 0.60 20.86 13.99
C PHE A 324 0.56 19.36 13.76
N TYR A 325 1.05 18.94 12.60
CA TYR A 325 1.05 17.55 12.17
C TYR A 325 2.21 17.28 11.20
N THR A 326 2.48 16.01 10.92
CA THR A 326 3.49 15.61 9.93
C THR A 326 3.18 16.25 8.57
N ARG A 327 4.21 16.75 7.87
CA ARG A 327 4.02 17.40 6.57
C ARG A 327 3.28 16.48 5.59
N LYS A 328 2.14 16.94 5.10
CA LYS A 328 1.28 16.27 4.12
C LYS A 328 1.78 16.43 2.70
N ARG A 329 1.26 15.61 1.78
CA ARG A 329 1.57 15.76 0.34
C ARG A 329 0.91 16.97 -0.31
N VAL A 330 -0.24 17.36 0.20
CA VAL A 330 -1.05 18.52 -0.18
C VAL A 330 -1.76 19.01 1.08
N ASP A 331 -2.37 20.20 1.02
CA ASP A 331 -3.22 20.68 2.12
C ASP A 331 -4.30 19.62 2.43
N PRO A 332 -4.34 19.07 3.66
CA PRO A 332 -5.20 17.94 3.98
C PRO A 332 -6.66 18.36 4.12
N THR A 333 -7.56 17.43 3.83
CA THR A 333 -8.93 17.48 4.36
C THR A 333 -8.88 17.12 5.84
N ILE A 334 -9.41 18.01 6.69
CA ILE A 334 -9.41 17.80 8.14
C ILE A 334 -10.80 17.43 8.60
N THR A 335 -10.90 16.30 9.28
CA THR A 335 -12.13 15.77 9.89
C THR A 335 -11.96 15.67 11.41
N PHE A 336 -13.08 15.66 12.10
CA PHE A 336 -13.14 15.69 13.56
C PHE A 336 -14.16 14.67 14.04
N THR A 337 -14.03 14.26 15.30
CA THR A 337 -15.14 13.68 16.06
C THR A 337 -16.30 14.66 16.20
N ALA A 338 -17.41 14.19 16.78
CA ALA A 338 -18.56 15.04 17.06
C ALA A 338 -18.15 16.30 17.84
N ALA A 339 -18.76 17.45 17.52
CA ALA A 339 -18.37 18.73 18.11
C ALA A 339 -18.43 18.73 19.65
N ALA A 340 -19.36 17.98 20.23
CA ALA A 340 -19.53 17.85 21.67
C ALA A 340 -18.32 17.23 22.39
N THR A 341 -17.42 16.55 21.66
CA THR A 341 -16.18 15.98 22.22
C THR A 341 -15.09 17.03 22.45
N PHE A 342 -15.30 18.26 21.98
CA PHE A 342 -14.37 19.38 22.09
C PHE A 342 -14.93 20.46 23.01
N ASP A 343 -14.14 20.83 24.01
CA ASP A 343 -14.42 21.93 24.90
C ASP A 343 -13.56 23.14 24.58
N ALA A 344 -14.14 24.32 24.80
CA ALA A 344 -13.43 25.58 24.72
C ALA A 344 -13.32 26.22 26.10
N TYR A 345 -12.13 26.69 26.46
CA TYR A 345 -11.86 27.36 27.73
C TYR A 345 -11.13 28.67 27.52
N THR A 346 -11.33 29.58 28.46
CA THR A 346 -10.44 30.70 28.79
C THR A 346 -10.06 30.57 30.27
N GLU A 347 -9.11 31.36 30.77
CA GLU A 347 -8.77 31.37 32.21
C GLU A 347 -9.97 31.72 33.11
N ALA A 348 -10.92 32.52 32.61
CA ALA A 348 -12.04 33.03 33.40
C ALA A 348 -13.34 32.23 33.23
N ALA A 349 -13.44 31.39 32.20
CA ALA A 349 -14.68 30.72 31.82
C ALA A 349 -14.48 29.46 30.98
N SER A 350 -15.43 28.54 31.06
CA SER A 350 -15.49 27.33 30.24
C SER A 350 -16.75 27.29 29.39
N ASN A 351 -16.66 26.55 28.28
CA ASN A 351 -17.78 26.09 27.48
C ASN A 351 -17.60 24.60 27.24
N SER A 352 -18.27 23.81 28.10
CA SER A 352 -18.08 22.36 28.21
C SER A 352 -19.01 21.55 27.30
N ASN A 353 -19.25 22.05 26.07
CA ASN A 353 -19.99 21.34 25.03
C ASN A 353 -19.84 22.08 23.69
N GLY A 354 -18.87 21.68 22.87
CA GLY A 354 -18.72 22.20 21.52
C GLY A 354 -19.98 21.94 20.67
N THR A 355 -20.51 22.98 20.07
CA THR A 355 -21.64 22.89 19.12
C THR A 355 -21.19 22.84 17.67
N VAL A 356 -20.04 23.45 17.38
CA VAL A 356 -19.42 23.47 16.05
C VAL A 356 -17.92 23.34 16.21
N VAL A 357 -17.32 22.42 15.46
CA VAL A 357 -15.88 22.35 15.21
C VAL A 357 -15.67 22.62 13.73
N ALA A 358 -14.76 23.51 13.38
CA ALA A 358 -14.50 23.89 11.99
C ALA A 358 -13.02 24.15 11.73
N VAL A 359 -12.61 23.93 10.49
CA VAL A 359 -11.31 24.38 9.96
C VAL A 359 -11.46 25.83 9.52
N ASP A 360 -10.60 26.72 9.99
CA ASP A 360 -10.51 28.08 9.43
C ASP A 360 -9.52 28.13 8.25
N ALA A 361 -8.36 27.51 8.45
CA ALA A 361 -7.31 27.40 7.44
C ALA A 361 -6.55 26.09 7.66
N ALA A 362 -6.20 25.41 6.57
CA ALA A 362 -5.31 24.26 6.58
C ALA A 362 -4.12 24.55 5.66
N GLY A 363 -2.96 23.99 6.03
CA GLY A 363 -1.76 23.98 5.23
C GLY A 363 -1.01 22.68 5.47
N GLU A 364 -0.10 22.28 4.57
CA GLU A 364 0.62 21.00 4.63
C GLU A 364 1.20 20.57 6.01
N THR A 365 1.51 21.49 6.93
CA THR A 365 2.10 21.16 8.25
C THR A 365 1.27 21.59 9.46
N SER A 366 0.17 22.31 9.25
CA SER A 366 -0.60 22.88 10.35
C SER A 366 -1.97 23.39 9.91
N ALA A 367 -2.91 23.47 10.84
CA ALA A 367 -4.21 24.09 10.60
C ALA A 367 -4.66 24.95 11.80
N SER A 368 -5.50 25.96 11.52
CA SER A 368 -6.32 26.59 12.55
C SER A 368 -7.65 25.87 12.65
N ILE A 369 -8.00 25.48 13.86
CA ILE A 369 -9.29 24.86 14.18
C ILE A 369 -10.05 25.77 15.15
N ARG A 370 -11.37 25.76 15.00
CA ARG A 370 -12.29 26.60 15.76
C ARG A 370 -13.31 25.75 16.48
N VAL A 371 -13.52 26.03 17.76
CA VAL A 371 -14.61 25.45 18.54
C VAL A 371 -15.55 26.56 18.99
N THR A 372 -16.82 26.42 18.59
CA THR A 372 -17.93 27.25 19.09
C THR A 372 -18.73 26.44 20.09
N GLY A 373 -18.91 26.92 21.31
CA GLY A 373 -19.75 26.24 22.29
C GLY A 373 -21.08 26.95 22.55
N THR A 374 -21.87 26.41 23.49
CA THR A 374 -23.12 27.01 23.94
C THR A 374 -22.90 28.20 24.88
N GLY A 375 -23.55 29.35 24.64
CA GLY A 375 -23.41 30.55 25.47
C GLY A 375 -22.26 31.49 25.08
N THR A 376 -22.15 32.63 25.76
CA THR A 376 -21.22 33.71 25.40
C THR A 376 -20.30 34.14 26.56
N PRO A 377 -19.56 33.22 27.22
CA PRO A 377 -18.85 33.54 28.44
C PRO A 377 -17.43 34.12 28.23
N PHE A 378 -16.92 34.13 27.00
CA PHE A 378 -15.56 34.58 26.69
C PHE A 378 -15.47 36.08 26.40
N THR A 379 -14.28 36.64 26.55
CA THR A 379 -13.95 37.97 25.99
C THR A 379 -13.01 37.80 24.82
N ALA A 380 -13.32 38.45 23.69
CA ALA A 380 -12.44 38.39 22.52
C ALA A 380 -11.04 38.94 22.86
N GLY A 381 -10.00 38.20 22.50
CA GLY A 381 -8.61 38.48 22.81
C GLY A 381 -8.07 37.76 24.04
N ASP A 382 -8.92 37.13 24.86
CA ASP A 382 -8.46 36.29 25.97
C ASP A 382 -7.70 35.06 25.42
N VAL A 383 -6.71 34.59 26.19
CA VAL A 383 -6.05 33.31 25.91
C VAL A 383 -7.11 32.21 25.99
N GLY A 384 -7.24 31.47 24.90
CA GLY A 384 -8.15 30.33 24.78
C GLY A 384 -7.39 29.01 24.75
N ARG A 385 -8.03 27.92 25.16
CA ARG A 385 -7.59 26.56 24.86
C ARG A 385 -8.75 25.72 24.37
N ILE A 386 -8.43 24.72 23.56
CA ILE A 386 -9.34 23.65 23.21
C ILE A 386 -8.84 22.38 23.89
N SER A 387 -9.76 21.62 24.47
CA SER A 387 -9.50 20.36 25.18
C SER A 387 -10.54 19.33 24.80
N GLN A 388 -10.25 18.06 25.08
CA GLN A 388 -11.24 16.99 25.04
C GLN A 388 -12.24 17.14 26.22
N ASP A 389 -13.53 16.88 25.99
CA ASP A 389 -14.64 17.09 26.97
C ASP A 389 -14.63 16.13 28.18
N GLY A 390 -14.10 14.93 28.02
CA GLY A 390 -13.97 13.93 29.09
C GLY A 390 -14.98 12.79 29.02
N SER A 391 -15.92 12.83 28.08
CA SER A 391 -17.01 11.87 27.93
C SER A 391 -16.73 10.77 26.89
N ASP A 392 -16.06 11.10 25.78
CA ASP A 392 -15.95 10.23 24.60
C ASP A 392 -14.55 10.30 23.93
N THR A 393 -14.32 9.44 22.93
CA THR A 393 -13.11 9.51 22.09
C THR A 393 -13.10 10.81 21.30
N CYS A 394 -12.03 11.60 21.41
CA CYS A 394 -11.82 12.81 20.62
C CYS A 394 -10.63 12.61 19.69
N TYR A 395 -10.80 12.93 18.41
CA TYR A 395 -9.70 12.89 17.47
C TYR A 395 -9.86 13.94 16.36
N ILE A 396 -8.71 14.26 15.75
CA ILE A 396 -8.60 15.09 14.56
C ILE A 396 -7.84 14.28 13.52
N GLU A 397 -8.37 14.20 12.31
CA GLU A 397 -7.74 13.47 11.21
C GLU A 397 -7.31 14.44 10.12
N MET A 398 -6.13 14.22 9.56
CA MET A 398 -5.61 14.93 8.42
C MET A 398 -5.48 13.95 7.27
N ASN A 399 -6.40 14.01 6.31
CA ASN A 399 -6.42 13.17 5.14
C ASN A 399 -5.86 13.90 3.91
N SER A 400 -4.78 13.35 3.37
CA SER A 400 -4.13 13.77 2.12
C SER A 400 -3.77 12.52 1.31
N GLU A 401 -4.60 11.48 1.34
CA GLU A 401 -4.43 10.29 0.52
C GLU A 401 -4.50 10.62 -0.99
N LEU A 402 -3.94 9.77 -1.86
CA LEU A 402 -3.70 10.04 -3.30
C LEU A 402 -4.96 9.97 -4.19
#